data_AF-A0A2H9LDK6-F1
#
_entry.id   AF-A0A2H9LDK6-F1
#
_cell.length_a   1.000
_cell.length_b   1.000
_cell.length_c   1.000
_cell.angle_alpha   90.00
_cell.angle_beta   90.00
_cell.angle_gamma   90.00
#
_symmetry.space_group_name_H-M   'P 1'
#
loop_
_entity.id
_entity.type
_entity.pdbx_description
1 polymer ?
#
loop_
_entity_poly.entity_id
_entity_poly.type
_entity_poly.pdbx_seq_one_letter_code
_entity_poly.pdbx_strand_id
1 'polypeptide(L)'
;MNKKGQISLDLIIAIIITFIFAGAMQSIIAGMNETQKEIGVINQQKEIGNKISEILTTSKNLADGSFNVKYLIPNVIVLGNKESGCNIAITQGQIKISSVFDSKVIESTIIHNSSILYLKKANPKCGEYVEIQKI
;
A
#
# COMPACT_ATOMS: atom_id res chain seq x y z
N MET A 1 0.56 25.99 -62.35
CA MET A 1 1.68 25.07 -62.04
C MET A 1 1.54 24.62 -60.61
N ASN A 2 1.31 23.31 -60.40
CA ASN A 2 1.03 22.70 -59.10
C ASN A 2 2.24 22.84 -58.17
N LYS A 3 2.13 23.68 -57.13
CA LYS A 3 3.01 23.61 -55.95
C LYS A 3 2.66 22.35 -55.16
N LYS A 4 3.10 21.18 -55.64
CA LYS A 4 3.02 19.94 -54.88
C LYS A 4 3.91 20.12 -53.65
N GLY A 5 3.31 20.05 -52.46
CA GLY A 5 3.96 20.29 -51.18
C GLY A 5 5.19 19.42 -50.98
N GLN A 6 6.37 20.02 -51.04
CA GLN A 6 7.58 19.42 -50.50
C GLN A 6 7.50 19.57 -48.98
N ILE A 7 7.16 18.47 -48.30
CA ILE A 7 7.44 18.33 -46.88
C ILE A 7 8.97 18.37 -46.77
N SER A 8 9.51 19.36 -46.07
CA SER A 8 10.96 19.44 -45.87
C SER A 8 11.43 18.22 -45.07
N LEU A 9 12.62 17.70 -45.41
CA LEU A 9 13.23 16.57 -44.69
C LEU A 9 13.29 16.86 -43.18
N ASP A 10 13.57 18.11 -42.81
CA ASP A 10 13.57 18.58 -41.41
C ASP A 10 12.22 18.42 -40.72
N LEU A 11 11.11 18.66 -41.44
CA LEU A 11 9.76 18.45 -40.89
C LEU A 11 9.47 16.97 -40.67
N ILE A 12 9.92 16.09 -41.57
CA ILE A 12 9.78 14.63 -41.42
C ILE A 12 10.58 14.16 -40.20
N ILE A 13 11.83 14.61 -40.07
CA ILE A 13 12.70 14.26 -38.95
C ILE A 13 12.12 14.78 -37.62
N ALA A 14 11.63 16.02 -37.58
CA ALA A 14 11.01 16.61 -36.40
C ALA A 14 9.76 15.83 -35.95
N ILE A 15 8.92 15.38 -36.90
CA ILE A 15 7.74 14.55 -36.62
C ILE A 15 8.16 13.20 -36.03
N ILE A 16 9.16 12.53 -36.62
CA ILE A 16 9.67 11.24 -36.12
C ILE A 16 10.20 11.39 -34.69
N ILE A 17 11.00 12.41 -34.42
CA ILE A 17 11.54 12.69 -33.08
C ILE A 17 10.39 12.93 -32.09
N THR A 18 9.37 13.69 -32.48
CA THR A 18 8.19 13.96 -31.65
C THR A 18 7.44 12.68 -31.30
N PHE A 19 7.25 11.77 -32.27
CA PHE A 19 6.61 10.48 -32.01
C PHE A 19 7.42 9.58 -31.08
N ILE A 20 8.74 9.54 -31.24
CA ILE A 20 9.64 8.80 -30.33
C ILE A 20 9.51 9.37 -28.91
N PHE A 21 9.53 10.69 -28.76
CA PHE A 21 9.44 11.35 -27.47
C PHE A 21 8.07 11.15 -26.81
N ALA A 22 6.99 11.27 -27.58
CA ALA A 22 5.63 11.00 -27.10
C ALA A 22 5.46 9.55 -26.65
N GLY A 23 6.03 8.58 -27.37
CA GLY A 23 6.04 7.18 -26.96
C GLY A 23 6.81 6.96 -25.66
N ALA A 24 7.99 7.57 -25.52
CA ALA A 24 8.77 7.49 -24.29
C ALA A 24 8.02 8.11 -23.08
N MET A 25 7.37 9.26 -23.28
CA MET A 25 6.57 9.91 -22.23
C MET A 25 5.40 9.06 -21.75
N GLN A 26 4.68 8.38 -22.65
CA GLN A 26 3.58 7.49 -22.25
C GLN A 26 4.05 6.35 -21.35
N SER A 27 5.19 5.72 -21.69
CA SER A 27 5.78 4.65 -20.88
C SER A 27 6.21 5.14 -19.49
N ILE A 28 6.76 6.34 -19.39
CA ILE A 28 7.13 6.97 -18.11
C ILE A 28 5.89 7.22 -17.26
N ILE A 29 4.84 7.80 -17.83
CA ILE A 29 3.59 8.09 -17.11
C ILE A 29 2.94 6.80 -16.59
N ALA A 30 2.93 5.74 -17.41
CA ALA A 30 2.42 4.43 -16.98
C ALA A 30 3.21 3.88 -15.79
N GLY A 31 4.55 3.91 -15.84
CA GLY A 31 5.41 3.45 -14.74
C GLY A 31 5.27 4.30 -13.46
N MET A 32 5.06 5.61 -13.59
CA MET A 32 4.79 6.50 -12.45
C MET A 32 3.46 6.18 -11.78
N ASN A 33 2.42 5.86 -12.55
CA ASN A 33 1.11 5.50 -12.01
C ASN A 33 1.15 4.18 -11.22
N GLU A 34 1.86 3.17 -11.73
CA GLU A 34 2.05 1.90 -11.01
C GLU A 34 2.81 2.11 -9.69
N THR A 35 3.90 2.89 -9.74
CA THR A 35 4.71 3.20 -8.55
C THR A 35 3.89 3.95 -7.49
N GLN A 36 3.06 4.92 -7.90
CA GLN A 36 2.19 5.65 -6.98
C GLN A 36 1.14 4.75 -6.31
N LYS A 37 0.57 3.79 -7.04
CA LYS A 37 -0.35 2.79 -6.47
C LYS A 37 0.34 1.96 -5.41
N GLU A 38 1.54 1.48 -5.68
CA GLU A 38 2.34 0.68 -4.73
C GLU A 38 2.67 1.48 -3.47
N ILE A 39 3.14 2.73 -3.61
CA ILE A 39 3.40 3.62 -2.48
C ILE A 39 2.12 3.89 -1.67
N GLY A 40 0.98 4.06 -2.34
CA GLY A 40 -0.32 4.23 -1.69
C GLY A 40 -0.72 3.03 -0.83
N VAL A 41 -0.47 1.80 -1.32
CA VAL A 41 -0.68 0.56 -0.56
C VAL A 41 0.24 0.51 0.65
N ILE A 42 1.54 0.77 0.47
CA ILE A 42 2.54 0.75 1.55
C ILE A 42 2.17 1.77 2.65
N ASN A 43 1.73 2.96 2.27
CA ASN A 43 1.34 3.99 3.23
C ASN A 43 0.11 3.57 4.04
N GLN A 44 -0.90 2.98 3.41
CA GLN A 44 -2.06 2.43 4.12
C GLN A 44 -1.67 1.28 5.06
N GLN A 45 -0.82 0.35 4.61
CA GLN A 45 -0.31 -0.72 5.45
C GLN A 45 0.45 -0.17 6.67
N LYS A 46 1.30 0.83 6.48
CA LYS A 46 2.01 1.50 7.59
C LYS A 46 1.05 2.19 8.55
N GLU A 47 0.01 2.87 8.05
CA GLU A 47 -1.00 3.50 8.90
C GLU A 47 -1.74 2.45 9.75
N ILE A 48 -2.17 1.35 9.14
CA ILE A 48 -2.80 0.21 9.84
C ILE A 48 -1.86 -0.32 10.93
N GLY A 49 -0.60 -0.58 10.58
CA GLY A 49 0.40 -1.11 11.52
C GLY A 49 0.70 -0.16 12.66
N ASN A 50 0.78 1.14 12.39
CA ASN A 50 0.98 2.18 13.40
C ASN A 50 -0.21 2.29 14.34
N LYS A 51 -1.45 2.25 13.83
CA LYS A 51 -2.66 2.24 14.67
C LYS A 51 -2.74 1.01 15.56
N ILE A 52 -2.41 -0.17 15.02
CA ILE A 52 -2.34 -1.40 15.82
C ILE A 52 -1.27 -1.27 16.92
N SER A 53 -0.09 -0.77 16.57
CA SER A 53 1.00 -0.48 17.54
C SER A 53 0.57 0.52 18.62
N GLU A 54 -0.15 1.57 18.25
CA GLU A 54 -0.68 2.57 19.18
C GLU A 54 -1.73 1.97 20.11
N ILE A 55 -2.65 1.16 19.58
CA ILE A 55 -3.65 0.43 20.38
C ILE A 55 -2.93 -0.50 21.35
N LEU A 56 -1.96 -1.28 20.88
CA LEU A 56 -1.17 -2.17 21.73
C LEU A 56 -0.45 -1.36 22.84
N THR A 57 0.20 -0.25 22.51
CA THR A 57 0.89 0.60 23.50
C THR A 57 -0.07 1.21 24.52
N THR A 58 -1.18 1.79 24.05
CA THR A 58 -2.19 2.42 24.91
C THR A 58 -2.82 1.38 25.84
N SER A 59 -3.09 0.21 25.30
CA SER A 59 -3.64 -0.92 26.03
C SER A 59 -2.68 -1.40 27.13
N LYS A 60 -1.36 -1.40 26.90
CA LYS A 60 -0.37 -1.69 27.95
C LYS A 60 -0.48 -0.72 29.14
N ASN A 61 -0.69 0.57 28.86
CA ASN A 61 -0.71 1.66 29.84
C ASN A 61 -2.04 1.82 30.59
N LEU A 62 -3.10 1.13 30.17
CA LEU A 62 -4.32 1.01 30.95
C LEU A 62 -4.02 0.13 32.18
N ALA A 63 -3.91 0.79 33.34
CA ALA A 63 -3.70 0.18 34.64
C ALA A 63 -4.99 -0.51 35.12
N ASP A 64 -4.82 -1.71 35.68
CA ASP A 64 -5.80 -2.47 36.46
C ASP A 64 -7.10 -2.91 35.76
N GLY A 65 -6.99 -3.93 34.92
CA GLY A 65 -8.14 -4.70 34.43
C GLY A 65 -7.84 -5.55 33.20
N SER A 66 -8.55 -6.66 33.04
CA SER A 66 -8.63 -7.37 31.76
C SER A 66 -9.46 -6.51 30.80
N PHE A 67 -8.80 -5.83 29.86
CA PHE A 67 -9.48 -5.11 28.80
C PHE A 67 -9.47 -5.93 27.50
N ASN A 68 -10.52 -5.75 26.70
CA ASN A 68 -10.63 -6.28 25.35
C ASN A 68 -10.84 -5.11 24.39
N VAL A 69 -9.84 -4.79 23.58
CA VAL A 69 -9.98 -3.77 22.54
C VAL A 69 -10.39 -4.45 21.25
N LYS A 70 -11.56 -4.08 20.74
CA LYS A 70 -12.06 -4.52 19.44
C LYS A 70 -11.72 -3.48 18.39
N TYR A 71 -10.83 -3.82 17.47
CA TYR A 71 -10.40 -2.93 16.38
C TYR A 71 -10.81 -3.52 15.03
N LEU A 72 -11.49 -2.72 14.20
CA LEU A 72 -11.76 -3.09 12.82
C LEU A 72 -10.55 -2.73 11.97
N ILE A 73 -9.91 -3.73 11.35
CA ILE A 73 -8.83 -3.45 10.41
C ILE A 73 -9.46 -2.91 9.12
N PRO A 74 -9.14 -1.68 8.67
CA PRO A 74 -9.67 -1.16 7.42
C PRO A 74 -9.09 -1.93 6.23
N ASN A 75 -9.86 -2.03 5.14
CA ASN A 75 -9.36 -2.58 3.88
C ASN A 75 -8.30 -1.69 3.24
N VAL A 76 -7.37 -2.29 2.50
CA VAL A 76 -6.43 -1.56 1.68
C VAL A 76 -7.09 -1.27 0.34
N ILE A 77 -7.22 0.02 0.01
CA ILE A 77 -7.88 0.47 -1.20
C ILE A 77 -6.82 0.86 -2.22
N VAL A 78 -6.93 0.35 -3.44
CA VAL A 78 -6.03 0.72 -4.53
C VAL A 78 -6.80 1.52 -5.58
N LEU A 79 -6.27 2.68 -5.95
CA LEU A 79 -6.87 3.55 -6.95
C LEU A 79 -7.11 2.79 -8.28
N GLY A 80 -8.38 2.66 -8.64
CA GLY A 80 -8.83 1.99 -9.87
C GLY A 80 -9.07 0.47 -9.76
N ASN A 81 -8.81 -0.15 -8.61
CA ASN A 81 -9.07 -1.57 -8.35
C ASN A 81 -10.10 -1.76 -7.22
N LYS A 82 -10.68 -2.98 -7.14
CA LYS A 82 -11.50 -3.38 -5.98
C LYS A 82 -10.63 -3.46 -4.72
N GLU A 83 -11.29 -3.35 -3.57
CA GLU A 83 -10.64 -3.48 -2.25
C GLU A 83 -9.70 -4.69 -2.22
N SER A 84 -8.45 -4.44 -1.86
CA SER A 84 -7.46 -5.48 -1.71
C SER A 84 -7.44 -5.91 -0.25
N GLY A 85 -7.64 -7.21 -0.02
CA GLY A 85 -7.41 -7.78 1.29
C GLY A 85 -5.96 -7.56 1.72
N CYS A 86 -5.76 -7.51 3.04
CA CYS A 86 -4.45 -7.62 3.65
C CYS A 86 -4.46 -8.74 4.69
N ASN A 87 -3.30 -9.31 4.97
CA ASN A 87 -3.06 -10.20 6.08
C ASN A 87 -2.12 -9.48 7.07
N ILE A 88 -2.40 -9.61 8.36
CA ILE A 88 -1.58 -9.01 9.41
C ILE A 88 -0.97 -10.11 10.26
N ALA A 89 0.35 -10.20 10.33
CA ALA A 89 1.03 -11.09 11.25
C ALA A 89 1.69 -10.26 12.36
N ILE A 90 1.36 -10.53 13.62
CA ILE A 90 1.98 -9.87 14.78
C ILE A 90 2.89 -10.89 15.47
N THR A 91 4.17 -10.54 15.56
CA THR A 91 5.20 -11.29 16.27
C THR A 91 5.80 -10.43 17.38
N GLN A 92 6.56 -11.04 18.29
CA GLN A 92 7.30 -10.27 19.30
C GLN A 92 8.20 -9.24 18.61
N GLY A 93 7.96 -7.95 18.87
CA GLY A 93 8.78 -6.87 18.31
C GLY A 93 8.33 -6.34 16.95
N GLN A 94 7.41 -6.99 16.23
CA GLN A 94 7.11 -6.64 14.84
C GLN A 94 5.65 -6.89 14.45
N ILE A 95 5.09 -5.98 13.66
CA ILE A 95 3.81 -6.13 12.96
C ILE A 95 4.13 -6.17 11.47
N LYS A 96 3.81 -7.27 10.81
CA LYS A 96 3.92 -7.44 9.36
C LYS A 96 2.55 -7.37 8.73
N ILE A 97 2.42 -6.58 7.67
CA ILE A 97 1.18 -6.44 6.91
C ILE A 97 1.50 -6.73 5.46
N SER A 98 0.80 -7.68 4.86
CA SER A 98 0.96 -8.05 3.47
C SER A 98 -0.35 -7.91 2.69
N SER A 99 -0.27 -7.44 1.45
CA SER A 99 -1.40 -7.29 0.53
C SER A 99 -0.99 -7.80 -0.84
N VAL A 100 -1.92 -8.42 -1.56
CA VAL A 100 -1.68 -8.89 -2.92
C VAL A 100 -2.27 -7.88 -3.90
N PHE A 101 -1.41 -7.25 -4.70
CA PHE A 101 -1.79 -6.27 -5.71
C PHE A 101 -1.18 -6.63 -7.06
N ASP A 102 -2.00 -6.76 -8.11
CA ASP A 102 -1.58 -7.10 -9.47
C ASP A 102 -0.59 -8.29 -9.52
N SER A 103 -0.92 -9.36 -8.79
CA SER A 103 -0.10 -10.59 -8.62
C SER A 103 1.26 -10.40 -7.93
N LYS A 104 1.53 -9.21 -7.39
CA LYS A 104 2.67 -8.91 -6.53
C LYS A 104 2.24 -8.90 -5.07
N VAL A 105 3.12 -9.38 -4.18
CA VAL A 105 2.93 -9.26 -2.74
C VAL A 105 3.66 -8.01 -2.27
N ILE A 106 2.93 -7.06 -1.69
CA ILE A 106 3.48 -5.86 -1.07
C ILE A 106 3.47 -6.08 0.44
N GLU A 107 4.62 -5.96 1.08
CA GLU A 107 4.78 -6.16 2.52
C GLU A 107 5.33 -4.91 3.22
N SER A 108 4.75 -4.60 4.37
CA SER A 108 5.24 -3.58 5.29
C SER A 108 5.54 -4.20 6.65
N THR A 109 6.72 -3.89 7.20
CA THR A 109 7.10 -4.28 8.57
C THR A 109 7.18 -3.04 9.45
N ILE A 110 6.46 -3.07 10.57
CA ILE A 110 6.44 -2.05 11.60
C ILE A 110 7.12 -2.64 12.83
N ILE A 111 8.16 -1.98 13.33
CA ILE A 111 8.83 -2.38 14.58
C ILE A 111 8.01 -1.85 15.74
N HIS A 112 7.63 -2.74 16.65
CA HIS A 112 6.80 -2.40 17.79
C HIS A 112 7.33 -3.05 19.07
N ASN A 113 7.58 -2.25 20.10
CA ASN A 113 8.12 -2.72 21.36
C ASN A 113 7.01 -3.07 22.38
N SER A 114 6.16 -4.06 22.07
CA SER A 114 5.29 -4.68 23.08
C SER A 114 5.75 -6.08 23.42
N SER A 115 6.05 -6.30 24.69
CA SER A 115 6.54 -7.58 25.19
C SER A 115 5.42 -8.54 25.63
N ILE A 116 4.14 -8.13 25.66
CA ILE A 116 3.12 -8.86 26.47
C ILE A 116 1.67 -8.79 25.92
N LEU A 117 1.44 -8.50 24.64
CA LEU A 117 0.08 -8.43 24.10
C LEU A 117 -0.12 -9.42 22.96
N TYR A 118 -1.21 -10.17 23.06
CA TYR A 118 -1.56 -11.23 22.11
C TYR A 118 -2.82 -10.83 21.37
N LEU A 119 -2.81 -11.06 20.04
CA LEU A 119 -4.05 -11.09 19.29
C LEU A 119 -4.78 -12.40 19.61
N LYS A 120 -6.08 -12.31 19.89
CA LYS A 120 -6.92 -13.51 20.07
C LYS A 120 -7.01 -14.35 18.78
N LYS A 121 -6.88 -13.69 17.62
CA LYS A 121 -6.83 -14.33 16.30
C LYS A 121 -5.41 -14.24 15.75
N ALA A 122 -4.81 -15.39 15.46
CA ALA A 122 -3.58 -15.45 14.67
C ALA A 122 -3.91 -15.06 13.23
N ASN A 123 -3.17 -14.09 12.70
CA ASN A 123 -3.28 -13.61 11.32
C ASN A 123 -4.65 -13.05 10.89
N PRO A 124 -5.14 -11.98 11.53
CA PRO A 124 -6.37 -11.33 11.08
C PRO A 124 -6.20 -10.69 9.70
N LYS A 125 -7.31 -10.63 8.96
CA LYS A 125 -7.37 -10.00 7.65
C LYS A 125 -7.91 -8.58 7.74
N CYS A 126 -7.57 -7.77 6.75
CA CYS A 126 -8.31 -6.53 6.50
C CYS A 126 -9.81 -6.80 6.35
N GLY A 127 -10.64 -5.90 6.89
CA GLY A 127 -12.08 -6.04 6.95
C GLY A 127 -12.58 -6.87 8.14
N GLU A 128 -11.69 -7.45 8.94
CA GLU A 128 -12.05 -8.23 10.12
C GLU A 128 -11.83 -7.44 11.41
N TYR A 129 -12.63 -7.76 12.42
CA TYR A 129 -12.40 -7.30 13.79
C TYR A 129 -11.32 -8.15 14.45
N VAL A 130 -10.43 -7.47 15.15
CA VAL A 130 -9.41 -8.08 15.99
C VAL A 130 -9.66 -7.71 17.43
N GLU A 131 -9.62 -8.72 18.30
CA GLU A 131 -9.65 -8.56 19.74
C GLU A 131 -8.21 -8.62 20.28
N ILE A 132 -7.79 -7.51 20.88
CA ILE A 132 -6.51 -7.36 21.56
C ILE A 132 -6.79 -7.50 23.05
N GLN A 133 -6.16 -8.51 23.67
CA GLN A 133 -6.33 -8.81 25.09
C GLN A 133 -4.97 -8.79 25.79
N LYS A 134 -4.94 -8.15 26.96
CA LYS A 134 -3.83 -8.28 27.92
C LYS A 134 -4.05 -9.51 28.78
N ILE A 135 -3.05 -10.38 28.80
CA ILE A 135 -2.98 -11.55 29.69
C ILE A 135 -2.26 -11.12 30.96
#